data_AF-N6TS77-F1
#
_entry.id   AF-N6TS77-F1
#
_cell.length_a   1.000
_cell.length_b   1.000
_cell.length_c   1.000
_cell.angle_alpha   90.00
_cell.angle_beta   90.00
_cell.angle_gamma   90.00
#
_symmetry.space_group_name_H-M   'P 1'
#
loop_
_entity.id
_entity.type
_entity.pdbx_description
1 polymer ?
#
loop_
_entity_poly.entity_id
_entity_poly.type
_entity_poly.pdbx_seq_one_letter_code
_entity_poly.pdbx_strand_id
1 'polypeptide(L)'
;MPYYGTYDFIIVGGGAAGGVLANRLTEIENFTVLVVEAGKVDPPISRITGLAAYLKNSDWNWGYWSTVQTKGCLASPDQKCRFTAGKGLGGGSSINWAMHVRDVTRHQHSVLYQPRKSNVCGDKPTFLRLQSFCNADPTVSIPPIHAAGMETLHPVGTTAMGTNTSTSVVSSELKVHGIDQLRVVDAGIMPTTVSGHTTAAVVMIAEKAADLIKADYGYVNNTAI
;
A
#
# COMPACT_ATOMS: atom_id res chain seq x y z
N MET A 1 26.06 6.72 16.37
CA MET A 1 24.63 6.37 16.25
C MET A 1 24.40 5.10 17.07
N PRO A 2 23.24 4.96 17.75
CA PRO A 2 22.92 3.74 18.49
C PRO A 2 22.86 2.51 17.56
N TYR A 3 23.41 1.38 18.02
CA TYR A 3 23.33 0.09 17.35
C TYR A 3 22.06 -0.63 17.78
N TYR A 4 21.22 -1.03 16.82
CA TYR A 4 19.93 -1.67 17.08
C TYR A 4 19.93 -3.19 16.89
N GLY A 5 21.06 -3.79 16.53
CA GLY A 5 21.16 -5.23 16.25
C GLY A 5 21.35 -5.53 14.76
N THR A 6 21.43 -6.83 14.46
CA THR A 6 21.45 -7.37 13.09
C THR A 6 20.09 -7.98 12.79
N TYR A 7 19.57 -7.73 11.60
CA TYR A 7 18.28 -8.21 11.14
C TYR A 7 18.40 -8.74 9.72
N ASP A 8 17.61 -9.75 9.38
CA ASP A 8 17.51 -10.28 8.02
C ASP A 8 16.81 -9.28 7.09
N PHE A 9 15.81 -8.57 7.63
CA PHE A 9 15.02 -7.59 6.88
C PHE A 9 14.86 -6.29 7.67
N ILE A 10 15.03 -5.17 6.95
CA ILE A 10 14.71 -3.83 7.46
C ILE A 10 13.58 -3.26 6.61
N ILE A 11 12.45 -2.96 7.25
CA ILE A 11 11.29 -2.33 6.64
C ILE A 11 11.30 -0.85 7.03
N VAL A 12 11.44 0.02 6.03
CA VAL A 12 11.41 1.48 6.23
C VAL A 12 10.00 1.98 5.99
N GLY A 13 9.29 2.31 7.07
CA GLY A 13 7.90 2.77 7.09
C GLY A 13 6.94 1.72 7.64
N GLY A 14 6.33 2.02 8.79
CA GLY A 14 5.31 1.20 9.46
C GLY A 14 3.88 1.48 8.97
N GLY A 15 3.73 1.82 7.69
CA GLY A 15 2.44 2.09 7.05
C GLY A 15 1.63 0.82 6.75
N ALA A 16 0.55 0.95 5.95
CA ALA A 16 -0.29 -0.20 5.58
C ALA A 16 0.50 -1.36 4.95
N ALA A 17 1.41 -1.06 4.00
CA ALA A 17 2.29 -2.08 3.42
C ALA A 17 3.29 -2.65 4.42
N GLY A 18 3.97 -1.77 5.17
CA GLY A 18 5.03 -2.18 6.10
C GLY A 18 4.50 -3.05 7.24
N GLY A 19 3.30 -2.75 7.77
CA GLY A 19 2.66 -3.58 8.79
C GLY A 19 2.30 -4.98 8.30
N VAL A 20 1.73 -5.08 7.09
CA VAL A 20 1.42 -6.37 6.44
C VAL A 20 2.70 -7.15 6.17
N LEU A 21 3.71 -6.49 5.59
CA LEU A 21 4.98 -7.12 5.26
C LEU A 21 5.70 -7.63 6.51
N ALA A 22 5.74 -6.83 7.58
CA ALA A 22 6.29 -7.24 8.87
C ALA A 22 5.58 -8.48 9.41
N ASN A 23 4.24 -8.43 9.50
CA ASN A 23 3.43 -9.55 9.97
C ASN A 23 3.70 -10.83 9.17
N ARG A 24 3.67 -10.75 7.84
CA ARG A 24 3.87 -11.89 6.96
C ARG A 24 5.30 -12.44 7.07
N LEU A 25 6.33 -11.62 7.09
CA LEU A 25 7.72 -12.10 7.20
C LEU A 25 8.00 -12.76 8.55
N THR A 26 7.44 -12.24 9.65
CA THR A 26 7.60 -12.81 10.99
C THR A 26 6.85 -14.14 11.21
N GLU A 27 6.05 -14.61 10.25
CA GLU A 27 5.50 -15.98 10.28
C GLU A 27 6.59 -17.04 10.14
N ILE A 28 7.76 -16.68 9.61
CA ILE A 28 8.92 -17.57 9.53
C ILE A 28 9.78 -17.31 10.76
N GLU A 29 9.85 -18.29 11.67
CA GLU A 29 10.55 -18.14 12.96
C GLU A 29 12.04 -17.78 12.82
N ASN A 30 12.67 -18.19 11.71
CA ASN A 30 14.07 -17.90 11.43
C ASN A 30 14.32 -16.48 10.91
N PHE A 31 13.28 -15.70 10.59
CA PHE A 31 13.43 -14.34 10.08
C PHE A 31 13.36 -13.32 11.20
N THR A 32 14.37 -12.45 11.24
CA THR A 32 14.42 -11.28 12.11
C THR A 32 14.10 -10.02 11.30
N VAL A 33 13.12 -9.26 11.77
CA VAL A 33 12.59 -8.08 11.04
C VAL A 33 12.66 -6.84 11.93
N LEU A 34 13.25 -5.77 11.40
CA LEU A 34 13.23 -4.44 12.01
C LEU A 34 12.30 -3.53 11.21
N VAL A 35 11.33 -2.89 11.88
CA VAL A 35 10.50 -1.84 11.29
C VAL A 35 10.95 -0.48 11.81
N VAL A 36 11.28 0.43 10.90
CA VAL A 36 11.67 1.80 11.21
C VAL A 36 10.56 2.75 10.77
N GLU A 37 9.85 3.35 11.72
CA GLU A 37 8.80 4.34 11.47
C GLU A 37 9.22 5.72 11.96
N ALA A 38 9.01 6.75 11.13
CA ALA A 38 9.42 8.12 11.44
C ALA A 38 8.46 8.83 12.42
N GLY A 39 7.19 8.42 12.42
CA GLY A 39 6.15 9.02 13.25
C GLY A 39 5.90 8.34 14.59
N LYS A 40 4.80 8.75 15.22
CA LYS A 40 4.34 8.25 16.52
C LYS A 40 3.48 6.98 16.32
N VAL A 41 3.06 6.37 17.43
CA VAL A 41 1.97 5.37 17.43
C VAL A 41 0.68 5.95 16.85
N ASP A 42 -0.32 5.10 16.56
CA ASP A 42 -1.59 5.53 15.97
C ASP A 42 -2.24 6.68 16.76
N PRO A 43 -2.79 7.69 16.08
CA PRO A 43 -3.45 8.79 16.78
C PRO A 43 -4.73 8.28 17.45
N PRO A 44 -5.02 8.58 18.72
CA PRO A 44 -6.23 8.10 19.40
C PRO A 44 -7.53 8.47 18.67
N ILE A 45 -7.55 9.63 18.01
CA ILE A 45 -8.70 10.13 17.25
C ILE A 45 -8.97 9.34 15.96
N SER A 46 -8.01 8.57 15.44
CA SER A 46 -8.20 7.69 14.28
C SER A 46 -9.27 6.63 14.49
N ARG A 47 -9.55 6.29 15.77
CA ARG A 47 -10.57 5.31 16.17
C ARG A 47 -12.00 5.82 15.96
N ILE A 48 -12.16 7.12 15.70
CA ILE A 48 -13.45 7.76 15.44
C ILE A 48 -13.44 8.26 13.99
N THR A 49 -13.94 7.42 13.06
CA THR A 49 -13.85 7.68 11.61
C THR A 49 -14.37 9.06 11.20
N GLY A 50 -15.45 9.55 11.82
CA GLY A 50 -16.03 10.86 11.54
C GLY A 50 -15.10 12.04 11.84
N LEU A 51 -14.02 11.83 12.58
CA LEU A 51 -13.04 12.85 12.94
C LEU A 51 -11.75 12.79 12.09
N ALA A 52 -11.70 11.97 11.04
CA ALA A 52 -10.53 11.86 10.17
C ALA A 52 -10.10 13.21 9.55
N ALA A 53 -11.04 14.14 9.32
CA ALA A 53 -10.74 15.48 8.83
C ALA A 53 -9.74 16.26 9.73
N TYR A 54 -9.79 16.05 11.05
CA TYR A 54 -8.91 16.74 12.00
C TYR A 54 -7.45 16.28 11.89
N LEU A 55 -7.22 15.03 11.46
CA LEU A 55 -5.89 14.46 11.33
C LEU A 55 -5.06 15.14 10.22
N LYS A 56 -5.71 15.75 9.22
CA LYS A 56 -5.05 16.46 8.12
C LYS A 56 -4.18 17.63 8.61
N ASN A 57 -4.53 18.26 9.73
CA ASN A 57 -3.81 19.39 10.31
C ASN A 57 -3.06 19.01 11.60
N SER A 58 -2.66 17.75 11.75
CA SER A 58 -2.00 17.23 12.94
C SER A 58 -0.55 16.79 12.69
N ASP A 59 0.18 16.50 13.77
CA ASP A 59 1.53 15.92 13.73
C ASP A 59 1.62 14.56 13.04
N TRP A 60 0.48 13.85 12.90
CA TRP A 60 0.38 12.55 12.23
C TRP A 60 0.27 12.68 10.71
N ASN A 61 0.32 13.89 10.16
CA ASN A 61 0.42 14.14 8.73
C ASN A 61 1.80 14.73 8.40
N TRP A 62 2.48 14.19 7.39
CA TRP A 62 3.68 14.78 6.82
C TRP A 62 3.42 16.18 6.25
N GLY A 63 2.20 16.44 5.76
CA GLY A 63 1.79 17.76 5.31
C GLY A 63 2.48 18.23 4.04
N TYR A 64 2.74 17.31 3.11
CA TYR A 64 3.44 17.62 1.86
C TYR A 64 2.66 18.60 0.98
N TRP A 65 3.42 19.38 0.23
CA TRP A 65 2.92 20.26 -0.82
C TRP A 65 3.58 19.88 -2.15
N SER A 66 2.79 19.92 -3.22
CA SER A 66 3.34 19.79 -4.57
C SER A 66 4.19 21.00 -4.93
N THR A 67 5.00 20.85 -5.97
CA THR A 67 5.45 21.99 -6.77
C THR A 67 4.25 22.70 -7.40
N VAL A 68 4.45 23.93 -7.91
CA VAL A 68 3.39 24.67 -8.61
C VAL A 68 2.85 23.83 -9.77
N GLN A 69 1.53 23.68 -9.84
CA GLN A 69 0.85 22.87 -10.83
C GLN A 69 0.21 23.75 -11.90
N THR A 70 0.43 23.41 -13.17
CA THR A 70 -0.14 24.14 -14.31
C THR A 70 -1.53 23.62 -14.71
N LYS A 71 -1.88 22.40 -14.28
CA LYS A 71 -3.13 21.70 -14.66
C LYS A 71 -3.98 21.26 -13.47
N GLY A 72 -3.45 21.33 -12.26
CA GLY A 72 -4.09 20.84 -11.03
C GLY A 72 -4.11 21.92 -9.95
N CYS A 73 -5.03 21.82 -9.00
CA CYS A 73 -5.11 22.72 -7.84
C CYS A 73 -5.10 24.23 -8.19
N LEU A 74 -5.70 24.59 -9.33
CA LEU A 74 -5.74 25.96 -9.84
C LEU A 74 -6.53 26.92 -8.93
N ALA A 75 -7.40 26.38 -8.07
CA ALA A 75 -8.14 27.15 -7.06
C ALA A 75 -7.33 27.40 -5.77
N SER A 76 -6.15 26.80 -5.62
CA SER A 76 -5.24 27.06 -4.51
C SER A 76 -4.54 28.40 -4.73
N PRO A 77 -4.47 29.32 -3.74
CA PRO A 77 -3.83 30.63 -3.92
C PRO A 77 -2.39 30.57 -4.44
N ASP A 78 -1.65 29.52 -4.03
CA ASP A 78 -0.26 29.29 -4.45
C ASP A 78 -0.13 28.29 -5.61
N GLN A 79 -1.26 27.85 -6.20
CA GLN A 79 -1.33 26.82 -7.24
C GLN A 79 -0.60 25.51 -6.88
N LYS A 80 -0.52 25.21 -5.58
CA LYS A 80 0.05 23.98 -5.04
C LYS A 80 -1.06 23.09 -4.50
N CYS A 81 -0.91 21.79 -4.74
CA CYS A 81 -1.73 20.75 -4.14
C CYS A 81 -1.20 20.39 -2.77
N ARG A 82 -2.11 20.28 -1.80
CA ARG A 82 -1.79 19.74 -0.48
C ARG A 82 -2.01 18.23 -0.48
N PHE A 83 -0.98 17.48 -0.11
CA PHE A 83 -1.06 16.03 0.01
C PHE A 83 -1.04 15.62 1.48
N THR A 84 -1.96 14.73 1.83
CA THR A 84 -2.04 14.15 3.16
C THR A 84 -1.34 12.81 3.12
N ALA A 85 -0.28 12.65 3.89
CA ALA A 85 0.47 11.41 4.01
C ALA A 85 0.71 11.11 5.49
N GLY A 86 0.29 9.93 5.95
CA GLY A 86 0.40 9.60 7.36
C GLY A 86 1.84 9.46 7.83
N LYS A 87 2.13 10.03 8.99
CA LYS A 87 3.42 9.99 9.68
C LYS A 87 3.24 9.30 11.03
N GLY A 88 3.43 7.99 11.06
CA GLY A 88 3.24 7.16 12.24
C GLY A 88 2.81 5.74 11.89
N LEU A 89 2.64 4.91 12.93
CA LEU A 89 2.18 3.53 12.77
C LEU A 89 0.82 3.48 12.05
N GLY A 90 0.74 2.61 11.04
CA GLY A 90 -0.34 2.50 10.05
C GLY A 90 -0.29 3.56 8.95
N GLY A 91 0.53 4.61 9.06
CA GLY A 91 0.77 5.57 7.99
C GLY A 91 -0.53 6.18 7.45
N GLY A 92 -0.70 6.17 6.13
CA GLY A 92 -1.91 6.69 5.49
C GLY A 92 -3.21 6.02 5.96
N SER A 93 -3.20 4.74 6.36
CA SER A 93 -4.42 4.07 6.84
C SER A 93 -4.86 4.54 8.23
N SER A 94 -3.97 5.14 9.02
CA SER A 94 -4.30 5.68 10.35
C SER A 94 -4.91 7.08 10.30
N ILE A 95 -4.87 7.74 9.14
CA ILE A 95 -5.40 9.10 8.96
C ILE A 95 -6.35 9.22 7.77
N ASN A 96 -6.74 8.10 7.16
CA ASN A 96 -7.72 8.05 6.09
C ASN A 96 -9.15 8.00 6.67
N TRP A 97 -10.13 7.94 5.77
CA TRP A 97 -11.55 7.88 6.12
C TRP A 97 -12.07 6.46 6.40
N ALA A 98 -11.16 5.51 6.68
CA ALA A 98 -11.46 4.09 6.84
C ALA A 98 -12.29 3.47 5.69
N MET A 99 -12.26 4.10 4.51
CA MET A 99 -12.97 3.60 3.33
C MET A 99 -12.22 2.39 2.76
N HIS A 100 -12.91 1.25 2.71
CA HIS A 100 -12.40 0.06 2.05
C HIS A 100 -13.15 -0.16 0.75
N VAL A 101 -12.43 -0.07 -0.37
CA VAL A 101 -12.98 -0.31 -1.72
C VAL A 101 -12.07 -1.30 -2.42
N ARG A 102 -12.66 -2.31 -3.06
CA ARG A 102 -11.94 -3.18 -4.00
C ARG A 102 -11.93 -2.49 -5.36
N ASP A 103 -10.76 -2.41 -5.99
CA ASP A 103 -10.66 -1.85 -7.33
C ASP A 103 -11.34 -2.77 -8.37
N VAL A 104 -11.70 -2.21 -9.52
CA VAL A 104 -12.19 -2.96 -10.67
C VAL A 104 -11.08 -3.83 -11.23
N THR A 105 -11.45 -5.06 -11.62
CA THR A 105 -10.54 -6.13 -12.04
C THR A 105 -9.56 -5.71 -13.14
N ARG A 106 -9.92 -4.76 -14.02
CA ARG A 106 -9.03 -4.30 -15.10
C ARG A 106 -7.73 -3.63 -14.60
N HIS A 107 -7.76 -2.89 -13.48
CA HIS A 107 -6.59 -2.17 -12.96
C HIS A 107 -5.78 -3.02 -11.95
N GLN A 108 -6.41 -3.96 -11.26
CA GLN A 108 -5.69 -4.95 -10.44
C GLN A 108 -4.68 -5.76 -11.28
N HIS A 109 -5.05 -6.05 -12.55
CA HIS A 109 -4.20 -6.76 -13.49
C HIS A 109 -2.93 -6.01 -13.87
N SER A 110 -2.92 -4.67 -13.88
CA SER A 110 -1.71 -3.91 -14.28
C SER A 110 -0.68 -3.80 -13.17
N VAL A 111 -1.11 -3.95 -11.90
CA VAL A 111 -0.24 -3.90 -10.71
C VAL A 111 0.28 -5.30 -10.33
N LEU A 112 -0.46 -6.37 -10.65
CA LEU A 112 -0.13 -7.75 -10.27
C LEU A 112 0.28 -8.65 -11.45
N TYR A 113 0.51 -8.11 -12.65
CA TYR A 113 0.75 -8.92 -13.86
C TYR A 113 1.97 -9.85 -13.73
N GLN A 114 1.71 -11.16 -13.70
CA GLN A 114 2.64 -12.21 -14.12
C GLN A 114 2.09 -12.85 -15.40
N PRO A 115 2.92 -13.10 -16.44
CA PRO A 115 2.47 -13.84 -17.61
C PRO A 115 2.42 -15.33 -17.27
N ARG A 116 1.28 -15.83 -16.76
CA ARG A 116 0.82 -17.22 -16.94
C ARG A 116 -0.65 -17.37 -16.56
N LYS A 117 -1.34 -18.23 -17.32
CA LYS A 117 -2.79 -18.50 -17.34
C LYS A 117 -3.38 -18.76 -15.95
N SER A 118 -4.18 -17.83 -15.43
CA SER A 118 -5.29 -18.18 -14.53
C SER A 118 -6.34 -17.10 -14.55
N ASN A 119 -7.59 -17.52 -14.69
CA ASN A 119 -8.76 -16.67 -14.68
C ASN A 119 -8.81 -15.87 -13.36
N VAL A 120 -9.25 -14.62 -13.46
CA VAL A 120 -9.39 -13.56 -12.44
C VAL A 120 -10.13 -13.97 -11.14
N CYS A 121 -10.64 -15.18 -11.07
CA CYS A 121 -11.16 -15.80 -9.86
C CYS A 121 -10.06 -16.30 -8.89
N GLY A 122 -8.78 -16.31 -9.28
CA GLY A 122 -7.67 -16.87 -8.48
C GLY A 122 -7.14 -16.00 -7.33
N ASP A 123 -7.39 -14.68 -7.31
CA ASP A 123 -6.91 -13.77 -6.24
C ASP A 123 -7.87 -13.65 -5.04
N LYS A 124 -8.96 -14.42 -5.05
CA LYS A 124 -9.89 -14.53 -3.91
C LYS A 124 -9.21 -14.94 -2.59
N PRO A 125 -8.19 -15.82 -2.53
CA PRO A 125 -7.59 -16.27 -1.27
C PRO A 125 -6.92 -15.13 -0.49
N THR A 126 -6.17 -14.25 -1.16
CA THR A 126 -5.47 -13.13 -0.51
C THR A 126 -6.48 -12.11 0.02
N PHE A 127 -7.51 -11.77 -0.77
CA PHE A 127 -8.51 -10.80 -0.35
C PHE A 127 -9.37 -11.31 0.83
N LEU A 128 -9.71 -12.60 0.83
CA LEU A 128 -10.47 -13.21 1.92
C LEU A 128 -9.63 -13.30 3.21
N ARG A 129 -8.30 -13.49 3.12
CA ARG A 129 -7.42 -13.43 4.29
C ARG A 129 -7.37 -12.04 4.93
N LEU A 130 -7.47 -11.00 4.12
CA LEU A 130 -7.34 -9.61 4.56
C LEU A 130 -8.62 -9.04 5.20
N GLN A 131 -9.75 -9.74 5.10
CA GLN A 131 -11.04 -9.22 5.55
C GLN A 131 -11.76 -10.19 6.48
N SER A 132 -12.12 -9.69 7.65
CA SER A 132 -13.16 -10.27 8.49
C SER A 132 -14.32 -9.28 8.56
N PHE A 133 -15.50 -9.67 8.07
CA PHE A 133 -16.69 -8.85 8.18
C PHE A 133 -17.40 -9.14 9.50
N CYS A 134 -17.24 -8.27 10.49
CA CYS A 134 -18.04 -8.32 11.71
C CYS A 134 -19.47 -7.85 11.37
N ASN A 135 -20.49 -8.67 11.67
CA ASN A 135 -21.92 -8.41 11.40
C ASN A 135 -22.33 -8.33 9.92
N ALA A 136 -21.65 -9.04 9.02
CA ALA A 136 -22.18 -9.19 7.66
C ALA A 136 -23.47 -10.00 7.70
N ASP A 137 -24.60 -9.37 7.35
CA ASP A 137 -25.80 -10.10 6.97
C ASP A 137 -25.57 -10.72 5.58
N PRO A 138 -25.50 -12.06 5.46
CA PRO A 138 -25.22 -12.74 4.20
C PRO A 138 -26.31 -12.56 3.14
N THR A 139 -27.47 -11.97 3.51
CA THR A 139 -28.59 -11.72 2.60
C THR A 139 -28.53 -10.33 1.93
N VAL A 140 -27.64 -9.45 2.39
CA VAL A 140 -27.45 -8.13 1.79
C VAL A 140 -26.61 -8.26 0.52
N SER A 141 -27.29 -8.38 -0.61
CA SER A 141 -26.72 -8.07 -1.92
C SER A 141 -26.33 -6.60 -1.94
N ILE A 142 -25.03 -6.30 -1.84
CA ILE A 142 -24.51 -4.96 -2.07
C ILE A 142 -24.53 -4.78 -3.60
N PRO A 143 -25.46 -3.97 -4.16
CA PRO A 143 -25.45 -3.73 -5.60
C PRO A 143 -24.09 -3.11 -5.98
N PRO A 144 -23.60 -3.34 -7.21
CA PRO A 144 -22.43 -2.62 -7.70
C PRO A 144 -22.75 -1.13 -7.61
N ILE A 145 -22.15 -0.47 -6.62
CA ILE A 145 -22.17 0.98 -6.56
C ILE A 145 -21.36 1.39 -7.79
N HIS A 146 -22.03 1.91 -8.82
CA HIS A 146 -21.39 2.74 -9.84
C HIS A 146 -20.90 4.01 -9.13
N ALA A 147 -19.81 3.87 -8.38
CA ALA A 147 -19.28 4.94 -7.55
C ALA A 147 -18.69 6.00 -8.47
N ALA A 148 -19.22 7.22 -8.36
CA ALA A 148 -18.44 8.39 -8.72
C ALA A 148 -17.16 8.36 -7.86
N GLY A 149 -16.05 7.95 -8.47
CA GLY A 149 -14.75 7.88 -7.83
C GLY A 149 -14.35 9.27 -7.36
N MET A 150 -14.28 9.47 -6.04
CA MET A 150 -13.78 10.70 -5.46
C MET A 150 -12.26 10.56 -5.26
N GLU A 151 -11.51 10.59 -6.35
CA GLU A 151 -10.06 10.41 -6.36
C GLU A 151 -9.35 11.72 -6.65
N THR A 152 -9.10 12.50 -5.60
CA THR A 152 -8.30 13.73 -5.72
C THR A 152 -7.15 13.81 -4.71
N LEU A 153 -6.83 12.72 -3.99
CA LEU A 153 -5.99 12.83 -2.77
C LEU A 153 -4.92 11.75 -2.55
N HIS A 154 -4.64 10.84 -3.50
CA HIS A 154 -3.63 9.79 -3.33
C HIS A 154 -2.68 9.70 -4.54
N PRO A 155 -1.60 10.51 -4.61
CA PRO A 155 -0.61 10.36 -5.66
C PRO A 155 0.07 8.98 -5.59
N VAL A 156 0.27 8.36 -6.75
CA VAL A 156 0.93 7.05 -6.91
C VAL A 156 1.93 7.13 -8.08
N GLY A 157 2.71 6.08 -8.30
CA GLY A 157 3.57 5.96 -9.49
C GLY A 157 4.93 6.66 -9.42
N THR A 158 5.37 7.13 -8.25
CA THR A 158 6.68 7.77 -8.05
C THR A 158 7.86 6.85 -8.27
N THR A 159 7.66 5.55 -8.10
CA THR A 159 8.67 4.48 -8.25
C THR A 159 8.13 3.38 -9.16
N ALA A 160 7.52 3.78 -10.27
CA ALA A 160 6.74 2.91 -11.14
C ALA A 160 7.49 1.64 -11.54
N MET A 161 6.76 0.53 -11.50
CA MET A 161 7.22 -0.79 -11.94
C MET A 161 7.27 -0.89 -13.47
N GLY A 162 8.26 -1.60 -14.00
CA GLY A 162 8.38 -1.85 -15.43
C GLY A 162 9.56 -2.73 -15.83
N THR A 163 9.55 -3.17 -17.09
CA THR A 163 10.64 -3.98 -17.67
C THR A 163 11.77 -3.14 -18.25
N ASN A 164 11.48 -1.90 -18.64
CA ASN A 164 12.48 -0.98 -19.18
C ASN A 164 13.08 -0.13 -18.05
N THR A 165 14.36 -0.36 -17.75
CA THR A 165 15.10 0.34 -16.69
C THR A 165 15.26 1.85 -16.94
N SER A 166 15.09 2.32 -18.18
CA SER A 166 15.14 3.75 -18.50
C SER A 166 13.84 4.50 -18.16
N THR A 167 12.73 3.79 -17.97
CA THR A 167 11.40 4.37 -17.73
C THR A 167 10.72 3.83 -16.48
N SER A 168 11.40 3.00 -15.69
CA SER A 168 10.86 2.37 -14.47
C SER A 168 11.92 2.30 -13.39
N VAL A 169 11.48 2.21 -12.14
CA VAL A 169 12.36 2.15 -10.96
C VAL A 169 12.51 0.73 -10.43
N VAL A 170 11.43 -0.05 -10.48
CA VAL A 170 11.42 -1.44 -9.98
C VAL A 170 10.98 -2.45 -11.04
N SER A 171 11.44 -3.69 -10.89
CA SER A 171 11.03 -4.82 -11.71
C SER A 171 9.66 -5.39 -11.29
N SER A 172 9.13 -6.35 -12.05
CA SER A 172 7.93 -7.12 -11.67
C SER A 172 8.08 -7.92 -10.37
N GLU A 173 9.31 -8.07 -9.89
CA GLU A 173 9.62 -8.67 -8.60
C GLU A 173 9.80 -7.61 -7.51
N LEU A 174 9.46 -6.35 -7.76
CA LEU A 174 9.59 -5.22 -6.82
C LEU A 174 11.03 -4.85 -6.46
N LYS A 175 12.03 -5.45 -7.12
CA LYS A 175 13.46 -5.16 -6.93
C LYS A 175 13.82 -3.86 -7.63
N VAL A 176 14.58 -3.00 -6.97
CA VAL A 176 15.08 -1.76 -7.59
C VAL A 176 16.14 -2.10 -8.63
N HIS A 177 16.01 -1.52 -9.83
CA HIS A 177 16.96 -1.78 -10.91
C HIS A 177 18.36 -1.31 -10.53
N GLY A 178 19.34 -2.21 -10.62
CA GLY A 178 20.75 -1.91 -10.35
C GLY A 178 21.11 -1.76 -8.86
N ILE A 179 20.20 -2.07 -7.94
CA ILE A 179 20.48 -2.08 -6.49
C ILE A 179 20.10 -3.43 -5.90
N ASP A 180 21.11 -4.13 -5.38
CA ASP A 180 20.91 -5.42 -4.73
C ASP A 180 20.23 -5.27 -3.36
N GLN A 181 19.44 -6.27 -2.99
CA GLN A 181 18.77 -6.37 -1.68
C GLN A 181 17.83 -5.21 -1.32
N LEU A 182 17.37 -4.43 -2.32
CA LEU A 182 16.41 -3.35 -2.13
C LEU A 182 15.13 -3.60 -2.92
N ARG A 183 13.99 -3.49 -2.23
CA ARG A 183 12.65 -3.58 -2.82
C ARG A 183 11.81 -2.35 -2.44
N VAL A 184 10.91 -1.95 -3.33
CA VAL A 184 9.89 -0.92 -3.01
C VAL A 184 8.52 -1.59 -2.94
N VAL A 185 7.82 -1.38 -1.83
CA VAL A 185 6.54 -2.03 -1.53
C VAL A 185 5.56 -0.96 -1.03
N ASP A 186 4.98 -0.20 -1.96
CA ASP A 186 4.07 0.91 -1.65
C ASP A 186 3.13 1.22 -2.83
N ALA A 187 2.42 2.35 -2.81
CA ALA A 187 1.63 2.79 -3.96
C ALA A 187 2.49 3.40 -5.09
N GLY A 188 3.71 3.85 -4.78
CA GLY A 188 4.65 4.41 -5.74
C GLY A 188 5.00 3.46 -6.87
N ILE A 189 4.95 2.14 -6.66
CA ILE A 189 5.22 1.16 -7.72
C ILE A 189 4.10 1.03 -8.76
N MET A 190 2.89 1.52 -8.47
CA MET A 190 1.73 1.39 -9.36
C MET A 190 1.98 2.20 -10.65
N PRO A 191 2.06 1.59 -11.84
CA PRO A 191 2.38 2.32 -13.08
C PRO A 191 1.30 3.34 -13.48
N THR A 192 0.07 3.10 -13.05
CA THR A 192 -1.10 3.94 -13.31
C THR A 192 -1.97 4.03 -12.07
N THR A 193 -2.69 5.14 -11.91
CA THR A 193 -3.66 5.30 -10.83
C THR A 193 -4.75 4.24 -10.91
N VAL A 194 -5.02 3.59 -9.78
CA VAL A 194 -6.12 2.64 -9.58
C VAL A 194 -7.46 3.38 -9.50
N SER A 195 -8.59 2.74 -9.82
CA SER A 195 -9.93 3.38 -9.79
C SER A 195 -10.66 3.25 -8.44
N GLY A 196 -9.96 2.79 -7.42
CA GLY A 196 -10.46 2.70 -6.06
C GLY A 196 -9.45 3.18 -5.03
N HIS A 197 -9.84 3.15 -3.76
CA HIS A 197 -8.97 3.56 -2.66
C HIS A 197 -7.67 2.74 -2.62
N THR A 198 -6.52 3.42 -2.66
CA THR A 198 -5.20 2.79 -2.84
C THR A 198 -4.81 1.82 -1.73
N THR A 199 -5.31 2.01 -0.50
CA THR A 199 -4.98 1.16 0.66
C THR A 199 -5.16 -0.33 0.39
N ALA A 200 -6.25 -0.77 -0.25
CA ALA A 200 -6.46 -2.19 -0.52
C ALA A 200 -5.41 -2.73 -1.51
N ALA A 201 -5.10 -1.96 -2.56
CA ALA A 201 -4.07 -2.32 -3.52
C ALA A 201 -2.66 -2.35 -2.89
N VAL A 202 -2.34 -1.40 -2.01
CA VAL A 202 -1.07 -1.36 -1.26
C VAL A 202 -0.90 -2.58 -0.36
N VAL A 203 -1.96 -2.98 0.33
CA VAL A 203 -1.95 -4.20 1.17
C VAL A 203 -1.74 -5.45 0.30
N MET A 204 -2.40 -5.55 -0.85
CA MET A 204 -2.21 -6.67 -1.79
C MET A 204 -0.79 -6.73 -2.36
N ILE A 205 -0.19 -5.57 -2.67
CA ILE A 205 1.21 -5.46 -3.07
C ILE A 205 2.11 -6.01 -1.96
N ALA A 206 1.85 -5.65 -0.70
CA ALA A 206 2.63 -6.13 0.44
C ALA A 206 2.50 -7.64 0.68
N GLU A 207 1.31 -8.20 0.54
CA GLU A 207 1.10 -9.66 0.57
C GLU A 207 1.92 -10.37 -0.50
N LYS A 208 1.83 -9.90 -1.76
CA LYS A 208 2.61 -10.46 -2.86
C LYS A 208 4.12 -10.30 -2.64
N ALA A 209 4.55 -9.16 -2.11
CA ALA A 209 5.94 -8.90 -1.77
C ALA A 209 6.47 -9.88 -0.74
N ALA A 210 5.68 -10.18 0.30
CA ALA A 210 6.06 -11.15 1.32
C ALA A 210 6.26 -12.54 0.71
N ASP A 211 5.37 -12.99 -0.17
CA ASP A 211 5.51 -14.27 -0.86
C ASP A 211 6.74 -14.31 -1.78
N LEU A 212 7.03 -13.23 -2.52
CA LEU A 212 8.23 -13.11 -3.35
C LEU A 212 9.51 -13.15 -2.52
N ILE A 213 9.55 -12.46 -1.38
CA ILE A 213 10.71 -12.46 -0.48
C ILE A 213 10.90 -13.84 0.14
N LYS A 214 9.84 -14.46 0.66
CA LYS A 214 9.92 -15.82 1.21
C LYS A 214 10.42 -16.83 0.16
N ALA A 215 9.95 -16.73 -1.08
CA ALA A 215 10.40 -17.58 -2.18
C ALA A 215 11.90 -17.41 -2.50
N ASP A 216 12.42 -16.18 -2.50
CA ASP A 216 13.87 -15.90 -2.70
C ASP A 216 14.74 -16.61 -1.65
N TYR A 217 14.20 -16.88 -0.46
CA TYR A 217 14.86 -17.55 0.65
C TYR A 217 14.46 -19.04 0.80
N GLY A 218 13.77 -19.61 -0.20
CA GLY A 218 13.39 -21.03 -0.23
C GLY A 218 12.14 -21.39 0.57
N TYR A 219 11.44 -20.41 1.16
CA TYR A 219 10.16 -20.60 1.86
C TYR A 219 9.00 -20.47 0.88
N VAL A 220 8.78 -21.49 0.05
CA VAL A 220 7.66 -21.50 -0.90
C VAL A 220 6.40 -21.98 -0.17
N ASN A 221 5.38 -21.13 -0.08
CA ASN A 221 4.06 -21.55 0.37
C ASN A 221 3.44 -22.45 -0.70
N ASN A 222 3.39 -23.76 -0.46
CA ASN A 222 2.67 -24.73 -1.31
C ASN A 222 1.13 -24.56 -1.30
N THR A 223 0.61 -23.46 -0.75
CA THR A 223 -0.82 -23.14 -0.81
C THR A 223 -1.14 -22.31 -2.05
N ALA A 224 -1.04 -22.94 -3.21
CA ALA A 224 -1.81 -22.55 -4.39
C ALA A 224 -2.92 -23.59 -4.56
N ILE A 225 -4.13 -23.26 -4.11
CA ILE A 225 -5.38 -23.90 -4.53
C ILE A 225 -6.40 -22.78 -4.79
#